data_AF-A0A3L8SFS3-F1
#
_entry.id   AF-A0A3L8SFS3-F1
#
_cell.length_a   1.000
_cell.length_b   1.000
_cell.length_c   1.000
_cell.angle_alpha   90.00
_cell.angle_beta   90.00
_cell.angle_gamma   90.00
#
_symmetry.space_group_name_H-M   'P 1'
#
loop_
_entity.id
_entity.type
_entity.pdbx_description
1 polymer ?
#
loop_
_entity_poly.entity_id
_entity_poly.type
_entity_poly.pdbx_seq_one_letter_code
_entity_poly.pdbx_strand_id
1 'polypeptide(L)'
;MWGRISCGPTPALASSSRGAQYRISSTFNRMHESLMLFDSICNNKFFIDTSIILFLNKKDLFAEKIKKSPLTICFPEYTGRSWG
;
A
#
# COMPACT_ATOMS: atom_id res chain seq x y z
N MET A 1 -41.94 -3.20 44.26
CA MET A 1 -41.38 -2.37 45.36
C MET A 1 -39.87 -2.36 45.17
N TRP A 2 -39.29 -1.18 44.91
CA TRP A 2 -37.85 -0.84 44.92
C TRP A 2 -36.96 -1.54 43.87
N GLY A 3 -36.12 -0.87 43.08
CA GLY A 3 -35.72 0.53 43.06
C GLY A 3 -34.78 0.78 41.87
N ARG A 4 -34.86 2.03 41.39
CA ARG A 4 -34.11 2.69 40.32
C ARG A 4 -32.61 2.72 40.63
N ILE A 5 -31.75 2.39 39.66
CA ILE A 5 -30.38 2.91 39.62
C ILE A 5 -30.26 3.77 38.36
N SER A 6 -30.39 5.08 38.55
CA SER A 6 -29.87 6.08 37.63
C SER A 6 -28.38 6.25 37.91
N CYS A 7 -27.56 6.10 36.87
CA CYS A 7 -26.25 6.75 36.80
C CYS A 7 -26.10 7.37 35.41
N GLY A 8 -26.30 8.69 35.32
CA GLY A 8 -25.49 9.51 34.40
C GLY A 8 -24.12 9.78 35.05
N PRO A 9 -23.23 10.62 34.48
CA PRO A 9 -23.26 11.29 33.20
C PRO A 9 -22.25 10.71 32.20
N THR A 10 -22.50 10.96 30.92
CA THR A 10 -21.57 10.74 29.81
C THR A 10 -20.23 11.44 30.04
N PRO A 11 -19.08 10.76 29.92
CA PRO A 11 -17.82 11.44 29.68
C PRO A 11 -17.75 11.80 28.19
N ALA A 12 -17.95 13.09 27.88
CA ALA A 12 -17.45 13.67 26.66
C ALA A 12 -15.91 13.61 26.71
N LEU A 13 -15.30 12.66 26.00
CA LEU A 13 -13.86 12.65 25.79
C LEU A 13 -13.55 12.72 24.30
N ALA A 14 -13.15 13.93 23.91
CA ALA A 14 -12.33 14.31 22.78
C ALA A 14 -12.55 13.51 21.48
N SER A 15 -13.24 14.14 20.53
CA SER A 15 -13.00 13.89 19.10
C SER A 15 -11.56 14.32 18.78
N SER A 16 -10.60 13.43 19.05
CA SER A 16 -9.32 13.49 18.38
C SER A 16 -9.61 13.09 16.95
N SER A 17 -9.57 14.08 16.05
CA SER A 17 -9.45 13.91 14.62
C SER A 17 -8.23 13.02 14.37
N ARG A 18 -8.40 11.70 14.50
CA ARG A 18 -7.52 10.74 13.86
C ARG A 18 -7.76 10.95 12.39
N GLY A 19 -6.98 11.91 11.85
CA GLY A 19 -6.80 12.10 10.44
C GLY A 19 -6.71 10.74 9.80
N ALA A 20 -7.47 10.58 8.71
CA ALA A 20 -7.57 9.39 7.90
C ALA A 20 -6.39 8.47 8.19
N GLN A 21 -6.66 7.41 8.96
CA GLN A 21 -5.66 6.38 9.18
C GLN A 21 -5.41 5.79 7.80
N TYR A 22 -4.44 6.37 7.11
CA TYR A 22 -3.95 5.92 5.84
C TYR A 22 -3.34 4.58 6.17
N ARG A 23 -4.19 3.55 6.12
CA ARG A 23 -3.77 2.17 6.13
C ARG A 23 -3.03 2.01 4.81
N ILE A 24 -1.78 2.48 4.75
CA ILE A 24 -0.73 1.72 4.08
C ILE A 24 -0.75 0.42 4.83
N SER A 25 -1.64 -0.46 4.39
CA SER A 25 -1.86 -1.77 4.95
C SER A 25 -0.49 -2.35 5.19
N SER A 26 -0.20 -2.62 6.44
CA SER A 26 1.03 -3.19 6.98
C SER A 26 1.22 -4.65 6.53
N THR A 27 1.12 -4.88 5.23
CA THR A 27 1.27 -6.13 4.49
C THR A 27 1.86 -5.80 3.13
N PHE A 28 3.18 -5.60 3.11
CA PHE A 28 4.11 -5.58 1.98
C PHE A 28 3.53 -5.39 0.56
N ASN A 29 3.88 -4.29 -0.11
CA ASN A 29 3.45 -3.99 -1.47
C ASN A 29 3.85 -5.12 -2.46
N ARG A 30 2.88 -5.68 -3.21
CA ARG A 30 3.15 -6.78 -4.15
C ARG A 30 4.14 -6.45 -5.27
N MET A 31 4.29 -5.17 -5.65
CA MET A 31 5.34 -4.78 -6.61
C MET A 31 6.72 -4.88 -5.96
N HIS A 32 6.86 -4.52 -4.68
CA HIS A 32 8.12 -4.71 -3.95
C HIS A 32 8.48 -6.19 -3.83
N GLU A 33 7.50 -7.04 -3.54
CA GLU A 33 7.71 -8.50 -3.50
C GLU A 33 8.18 -9.04 -4.86
N SER A 34 7.53 -8.61 -5.94
CA SER A 34 7.90 -9.02 -7.30
C SER A 34 9.32 -8.55 -7.67
N LEU A 35 9.70 -7.33 -7.26
CA LEU A 35 11.05 -6.80 -7.48
C LEU A 35 12.11 -7.56 -6.68
N MET A 36 11.84 -7.89 -5.41
CA MET A 36 12.76 -8.68 -4.58
C MET A 36 12.97 -10.09 -5.16
N LEU A 37 11.90 -10.72 -5.64
CA LEU A 37 12.00 -12.02 -6.29
C LEU A 37 12.81 -11.92 -7.60
N PHE A 38 12.54 -10.91 -8.41
CA PHE A 38 13.28 -10.68 -9.65
C PHE A 38 14.78 -10.46 -9.39
N ASP A 39 15.12 -9.67 -8.37
CA ASP A 39 16.51 -9.44 -7.95
C ASP A 39 17.20 -10.73 -7.50
N SER A 40 16.49 -11.56 -6.73
CA SER A 40 16.99 -12.87 -6.29
C SER A 40 17.24 -13.84 -7.44
N ILE A 41 16.45 -13.77 -8.51
CA ILE A 41 16.63 -14.60 -9.71
C ILE A 41 17.79 -14.09 -10.55
N CYS A 42 17.87 -12.77 -10.79
CA CYS A 42 18.91 -12.17 -11.61
C CYS A 42 20.30 -12.30 -10.99
N ASN A 43 20.39 -12.19 -9.66
CA ASN A 43 21.66 -12.32 -8.94
C ASN A 43 22.03 -13.77 -8.60
N ASN A 44 21.23 -14.74 -9.05
CA ASN A 44 21.54 -16.14 -8.81
C ASN A 44 22.60 -16.63 -9.81
N LYS A 45 23.70 -17.16 -9.28
CA LYS A 45 24.82 -17.72 -10.06
C LYS A 45 24.40 -18.83 -11.03
N PHE A 46 23.30 -19.53 -10.76
CA PHE A 46 22.77 -20.56 -11.65
C PHE A 46 22.12 -20.00 -12.93
N PHE A 47 21.79 -18.70 -12.97
CA PHE A 47 21.12 -18.05 -14.10
C PHE A 47 21.98 -17.00 -14.82
N ILE A 48 23.29 -16.95 -14.54
CA ILE A 48 24.19 -15.90 -15.08
C ILE A 48 24.27 -15.88 -16.62
N ASP A 49 24.19 -17.06 -17.25
CA ASP A 49 24.23 -17.22 -18.71
C ASP A 49 22.83 -17.46 -19.33
N THR A 50 21.76 -17.27 -18.54
CA THR A 50 20.39 -17.49 -18.98
C THR A 50 19.71 -16.16 -19.30
N SER A 51 19.12 -16.05 -20.49
CA SER A 51 18.31 -14.88 -20.85
C SER A 51 16.98 -14.88 -20.07
N ILE A 52 16.68 -13.76 -19.40
CA ILE A 52 15.43 -13.59 -18.64
C ILE A 52 14.49 -12.69 -19.44
N ILE A 53 13.27 -13.18 -19.69
CA ILE A 53 12.19 -12.40 -20.31
C ILE A 53 11.24 -11.92 -19.22
N LEU A 54 11.07 -10.61 -19.08
CA LEU A 54 10.18 -10.00 -18.09
C LEU A 54 8.84 -9.62 -18.73
N PHE A 55 7.74 -10.18 -18.21
CA PHE A 55 6.39 -9.81 -18.62
C PHE A 55 5.74 -8.83 -17.63
N LEU A 56 5.54 -7.60 -18.07
CA LEU A 56 4.76 -6.60 -17.33
C LEU A 56 3.27 -6.74 -17.65
N ASN A 57 2.62 -7.62 -16.89
CA ASN A 57 1.19 -7.90 -17.07
C ASN A 57 0.30 -6.82 -16.43
N LYS A 58 -0.95 -6.72 -16.93
CA LYS A 58 -1.99 -5.79 -16.44
C LYS A 58 -1.72 -4.30 -16.67
N LYS A 59 -1.03 -3.95 -17.77
CA LYS A 59 -0.79 -2.55 -18.19
C LYS A 59 -2.07 -1.71 -18.14
N ASP A 60 -3.19 -2.24 -18.60
CA ASP A 60 -4.44 -1.50 -18.70
C ASP A 60 -5.01 -1.15 -17.31
N LEU A 61 -4.96 -2.10 -16.38
CA LEU A 61 -5.34 -1.85 -14.98
C LEU A 61 -4.38 -0.88 -14.29
N PHE A 62 -3.09 -0.94 -14.61
CA PHE A 62 -2.11 0.00 -14.08
C PHE A 62 -2.39 1.43 -14.56
N ALA A 63 -2.69 1.62 -15.84
CA ALA A 63 -3.03 2.91 -16.42
C ALA A 63 -4.29 3.54 -15.81
N GLU A 64 -5.30 2.75 -15.46
CA GLU A 64 -6.48 3.27 -14.75
C GLU A 64 -6.22 3.58 -13.28
N LYS A 65 -5.36 2.78 -12.63
CA LYS A 65 -5.04 2.95 -11.21
C LYS A 65 -4.15 4.18 -10.96
N ILE A 66 -3.20 4.45 -11.84
CA ILE A 66 -2.24 5.56 -11.66
C ILE A 66 -2.92 6.93 -11.66
N LYS A 67 -4.07 7.06 -12.36
CA LYS A 67 -4.90 8.28 -12.36
C LYS A 67 -5.51 8.59 -10.99
N LYS A 68 -5.79 7.56 -10.19
CA LYS A 68 -6.49 7.67 -8.89
C LYS A 68 -5.55 7.55 -7.70
N SER A 69 -4.42 6.87 -7.90
CA SER A 69 -3.47 6.54 -6.84
C SER A 69 -2.06 6.77 -7.38
N PRO A 70 -1.40 7.89 -7.01
CA PRO A 70 -0.08 8.20 -7.51
C PRO A 70 0.95 7.14 -7.11
N LEU A 71 1.94 6.91 -7.97
CA LEU A 71 2.96 5.89 -7.75
C LEU A 71 3.81 6.17 -6.51
N THR A 72 3.94 7.45 -6.15
CA THR A 72 4.68 7.96 -4.97
C THR A 72 4.19 7.38 -3.65
N ILE A 73 2.95 6.87 -3.60
CA ILE A 73 2.44 6.12 -2.45
C ILE A 73 3.29 4.88 -2.15
N CYS A 74 3.73 4.19 -3.22
CA CYS A 74 4.47 2.94 -3.11
C CYS A 74 5.97 3.17 -3.33
N PHE A 75 6.32 4.13 -4.18
CA PHE A 75 7.70 4.46 -4.57
C PHE A 75 7.92 5.97 -4.37
N PRO A 76 8.16 6.43 -3.12
CA PRO A 76 8.25 7.86 -2.80
C PRO A 76 9.31 8.62 -3.61
N GLU A 77 10.39 7.94 -4.01
CA GLU A 77 11.47 8.46 -4.84
C GLU A 77 11.11 8.61 -6.33
N TYR A 78 9.93 8.16 -6.75
CA TYR A 78 9.49 8.27 -8.13
C TYR A 78 9.24 9.74 -8.52
N THR A 79 10.13 10.28 -9.35
CA THR A 79 10.08 11.67 -9.85
C THR A 79 9.37 11.83 -11.20
N GLY A 80 8.70 10.78 -11.67
CA GLY A 80 7.97 10.84 -12.94
C GLY A 80 6.82 11.85 -12.92
N ARG A 81 6.44 12.36 -14.10
CA ARG A 81 5.35 13.35 -14.21
C ARG A 81 4.06 12.80 -13.59
N SER A 82 3.47 13.56 -12.68
CA SER A 82 2.07 13.41 -12.33
C SER A 82 1.25 13.66 -13.59
N TRP A 83 0.72 12.60 -14.21
CA TRP A 83 -0.20 12.71 -15.34
C TRP A 83 -1.46 13.42 -14.82
N GLY A 84 -1.53 14.73 -15.07
CA GLY A 84 -2.70 15.58 -14.84
C GLY A 84 -3.71 15.44 -15.96
#